data_AF-A0A101MAT4-F1
#
_entry.id   AF-A0A101MAT4-F1
#
_cell.length_a   1.000
_cell.length_b   1.000
_cell.length_c   1.000
_cell.angle_alpha   90.00
_cell.angle_beta   90.00
_cell.angle_gamma   90.00
#
_symmetry.space_group_name_H-M   'P 1'
#
loop_
_entity.id
_entity.type
_entity.pdbx_description
1 polymer ?
#
loop_
_entity_poly.entity_id
_entity_poly.type
_entity_poly.pdbx_seq_one_letter_code
_entity_poly.pdbx_strand_id
1 'polypeptide(L)'
;MSAIACKHLCPRKFAPLSSAEGSTAPPLKGIVFDVDGTLCLPQHHMFSEMREALGIDRSIDILQHIRELPTADQATAVAKVQAVERRAMADQKPQPGLVRLMDYLKSRGLRRALCTRNFETPVQNLINNHLDGHIFLPIITRDTPMRELPMRHLQRECLCKRSRGIT
;
A
#
# COMPACT_ATOMS: atom_id res chain seq x y z
N MET A 1 19.03 18.78 -34.39
CA MET A 1 18.67 18.42 -33.00
C MET A 1 17.15 18.38 -32.90
N SER A 2 16.53 17.22 -33.17
CA SER A 2 15.08 17.06 -33.19
C SER A 2 14.55 16.89 -31.76
N ALA A 3 13.69 17.80 -31.32
CA ALA A 3 12.97 17.67 -30.07
C ALA A 3 11.97 16.51 -30.19
N ILE A 4 12.20 15.44 -29.44
CA ILE A 4 11.22 14.37 -29.26
C ILE A 4 10.05 15.01 -28.50
N ALA A 5 9.04 15.46 -29.24
CA ALA A 5 7.78 15.91 -28.67
C ALA A 5 7.18 14.76 -27.87
N CYS A 6 7.16 14.89 -26.55
CA CYS A 6 6.60 13.90 -25.64
C CYS A 6 5.06 13.89 -25.79
N LYS A 7 4.56 13.23 -26.83
CA LYS A 7 3.12 13.06 -27.14
C LYS A 7 2.35 12.23 -26.09
N HIS A 8 2.99 11.82 -25.00
CA HIS A 8 2.46 10.86 -24.03
C HIS A 8 2.18 11.42 -22.63
N LEU A 9 2.46 12.70 -22.36
CA LEU A 9 2.23 13.32 -21.05
C LEU A 9 0.96 14.19 -21.01
N CYS A 10 -0.07 13.86 -21.80
CA CYS A 10 -1.36 14.54 -21.63
C CYS A 10 -1.92 14.16 -20.25
N PRO A 11 -2.10 15.13 -19.31
CA PRO A 11 -2.55 14.82 -17.96
C PRO A 11 -3.92 14.15 -18.04
N ARG A 12 -4.04 12.93 -17.50
CA ARG A 12 -5.35 12.30 -17.37
C ARG A 12 -6.17 13.11 -16.37
N LYS A 13 -7.25 13.73 -16.85
CA LYS A 13 -8.20 14.46 -16.03
C LYS A 13 -9.44 13.60 -15.80
N PHE A 14 -10.02 13.72 -14.62
CA PHE A 14 -11.31 13.11 -14.28
C PHE A 14 -12.31 14.21 -13.96
N ALA A 15 -13.60 13.90 -14.14
CA ALA A 15 -14.68 14.78 -13.70
C ALA A 15 -14.57 15.04 -12.18
N PRO A 16 -14.89 16.27 -11.71
CA PRO A 16 -14.94 16.57 -10.29
C PRO A 16 -15.89 15.66 -9.53
N LEU A 17 -15.52 15.28 -8.29
CA LEU A 17 -16.37 14.43 -7.43
C LEU A 17 -17.58 15.18 -6.84
N SER A 18 -17.55 16.52 -6.79
CA SER A 18 -18.61 17.35 -6.22
C SER A 18 -19.79 17.59 -7.15
N SER A 19 -19.52 17.68 -8.45
CA SER A 19 -20.49 18.05 -9.48
C SER A 19 -19.93 17.68 -10.85
N ALA A 20 -20.51 16.64 -11.48
CA ALA A 20 -20.12 16.23 -12.83
C ALA A 20 -20.76 17.11 -13.92
N GLU A 21 -21.68 18.01 -13.55
CA GLU A 21 -22.38 18.88 -14.48
C GLU A 21 -21.40 19.80 -15.22
N GLY A 22 -21.41 19.70 -16.56
CA GLY A 22 -20.56 20.50 -17.44
C GLY A 22 -19.15 19.96 -17.68
N SER A 23 -18.72 18.87 -17.03
CA SER A 23 -17.42 18.27 -17.28
C SER A 23 -17.45 17.28 -18.45
N THR A 24 -16.58 17.47 -19.44
CA THR A 24 -16.35 16.51 -20.54
C THR A 24 -15.34 15.42 -20.17
N ALA A 25 -14.71 15.51 -19.00
CA ALA A 25 -13.75 14.52 -18.51
C ALA A 25 -14.44 13.23 -18.03
N PRO A 26 -13.79 12.06 -18.16
CA PRO A 26 -14.35 10.80 -17.70
C PRO A 26 -14.52 10.76 -16.17
N PRO A 27 -15.52 10.04 -15.63
CA PRO A 27 -15.69 9.90 -14.19
C PRO A 27 -14.53 9.11 -13.57
N LEU A 28 -14.12 9.50 -12.35
CA LEU A 28 -13.21 8.71 -11.55
C LEU A 28 -13.96 7.46 -11.03
N LYS A 29 -13.41 6.27 -11.31
CA LYS A 29 -14.06 4.99 -10.96
C LYS A 29 -13.51 4.33 -9.71
N GLY A 30 -12.28 4.69 -9.34
CA GLY A 30 -11.63 4.17 -8.15
C GLY A 30 -10.24 4.73 -7.94
N ILE A 31 -9.69 4.45 -6.76
CA ILE A 31 -8.40 4.95 -6.29
C ILE A 31 -7.59 3.75 -5.77
N VAL A 32 -6.31 3.71 -6.13
CA VAL A 32 -5.35 2.74 -5.58
C VAL A 32 -4.45 3.51 -4.61
N PHE A 33 -4.30 3.00 -3.39
CA PHE A 33 -3.44 3.59 -2.37
C PHE A 33 -2.21 2.73 -2.16
N ASP A 34 -1.06 3.37 -1.95
CA ASP A 34 0.04 2.76 -1.21
C ASP A 34 -0.26 2.81 0.30
N VAL A 35 0.53 2.14 1.14
CA VAL A 35 0.30 2.03 2.59
C VAL A 35 1.24 2.94 3.37
N ASP A 36 2.55 2.68 3.36
CA ASP A 36 3.51 3.47 4.15
C ASP A 36 3.67 4.90 3.63
N GLY A 37 3.52 5.88 4.52
CA GLY A 37 3.54 7.29 4.15
C GLY A 37 2.26 7.80 3.47
N THR A 38 1.35 6.90 3.08
CA THR A 38 0.08 7.25 2.41
C THR A 38 -1.15 6.99 3.29
N LEU A 39 -1.32 5.77 3.81
CA LEU A 39 -2.40 5.43 4.74
C LEU A 39 -1.93 5.45 6.20
N CYS A 40 -0.68 5.08 6.46
CA CYS A 40 -0.09 5.15 7.80
C CYS A 40 1.18 5.99 7.81
N LEU A 41 1.55 6.50 8.98
CA LEU A 41 2.82 7.22 9.16
C LEU A 41 4.00 6.28 8.88
N PRO A 42 5.09 6.76 8.24
CA PRO A 42 6.28 5.94 8.01
C PRO A 42 6.91 5.43 9.32
N GLN A 43 7.28 4.15 9.36
CA GLN A 43 7.85 3.50 10.54
C GLN A 43 9.34 3.14 10.40
N HIS A 44 10.14 3.99 9.74
CA HIS A 44 11.54 3.68 9.47
C HIS A 44 12.41 3.45 10.74
N HIS A 45 11.97 3.96 11.90
CA HIS A 45 12.64 3.78 13.19
C HIS A 45 12.75 2.31 13.60
N MET A 46 11.83 1.44 13.18
CA MET A 46 11.88 0.01 13.54
C MET A 46 13.17 -0.67 13.09
N PHE A 47 13.77 -0.23 11.97
CA PHE A 47 15.02 -0.79 11.49
C PHE A 47 16.22 -0.36 12.32
N SER A 48 16.14 0.79 13.02
CA SER A 48 17.15 1.18 14.00
C SER A 48 17.03 0.31 15.24
N GLU A 49 15.80 0.08 15.74
CA GLU A 49 15.55 -0.79 16.88
C GLU A 49 15.97 -2.25 16.63
N MET A 50 15.74 -2.78 15.43
CA MET A 50 16.22 -4.12 15.05
C MET A 50 17.73 -4.22 15.17
N ARG A 51 18.46 -3.20 14.69
CA ARG A 51 19.92 -3.17 14.76
C ARG A 51 20.42 -3.06 16.20
N GLU A 52 19.78 -2.22 17.01
CA GLU A 52 20.08 -2.11 18.44
C GLU A 52 19.83 -3.44 19.18
N ALA A 53 18.71 -4.12 18.90
CA ALA A 53 18.38 -5.41 19.52
C ALA A 53 19.41 -6.51 19.16
N LEU A 54 19.97 -6.44 17.95
CA LEU A 54 21.02 -7.35 17.48
C LEU A 54 22.44 -6.90 17.86
N GLY A 55 22.63 -5.66 18.33
CA GLY A 55 23.94 -5.10 18.64
C GLY A 55 24.82 -4.82 17.42
N ILE A 56 24.21 -4.51 16.27
CA ILE A 56 24.91 -4.28 15.00
C ILE A 56 24.88 -2.81 14.56
N ASP A 57 25.87 -2.41 13.78
CA ASP A 57 25.98 -1.06 13.22
C ASP A 57 24.95 -0.80 12.09
N ARG A 58 24.67 0.48 11.79
CA ARG A 58 23.78 0.92 10.71
C ARG A 58 24.18 0.43 9.33
N SER A 59 25.47 0.26 9.07
CA SER A 59 26.02 -0.23 7.81
C SER A 59 25.77 -1.71 7.55
N ILE A 60 25.41 -2.48 8.59
CA ILE A 60 25.18 -3.92 8.50
C ILE A 60 23.74 -4.20 8.08
N ASP A 61 23.56 -5.09 7.10
CA ASP A 61 22.25 -5.61 6.71
C ASP A 61 21.73 -6.60 7.76
N ILE A 62 20.51 -6.37 8.23
CA ILE A 62 19.89 -7.13 9.32
C ILE A 62 19.72 -8.61 8.92
N LEU A 63 19.21 -8.87 7.71
CA LEU A 63 18.90 -10.23 7.28
C LEU A 63 20.17 -11.02 6.94
N GLN A 64 21.14 -10.38 6.31
CA GLN A 64 22.44 -10.98 6.04
C GLN A 64 23.17 -11.33 7.34
N HIS A 65 23.23 -10.42 8.30
CA HIS A 65 23.85 -10.68 9.60
C HIS A 65 23.24 -11.90 10.28
N ILE A 66 21.90 -12.02 10.31
CA ILE A 66 21.22 -13.18 10.91
C ILE A 66 21.63 -14.49 10.22
N ARG A 67 21.80 -14.50 8.89
CA ARG A 67 22.20 -15.71 8.15
C ARG A 67 23.64 -16.14 8.42
N GLU A 68 24.51 -15.18 8.74
CA GLU A 68 25.93 -15.42 9.01
C GLU A 68 26.20 -15.87 10.46
N LEU A 69 25.21 -15.73 11.37
CA LEU A 69 25.32 -16.21 12.74
C LEU A 69 25.41 -17.75 12.81
N PRO A 70 26.07 -18.31 13.85
CA PRO A 70 26.00 -19.74 14.16
C PRO A 70 24.55 -20.19 14.32
N THR A 71 24.22 -21.40 13.85
CA THR A 71 22.84 -21.93 13.88
C THR A 71 22.17 -21.85 15.26
N ALA A 72 22.95 -22.00 16.34
CA ALA A 72 22.46 -21.88 17.71
C ALA A 72 21.94 -20.47 18.06
N ASP A 73 22.51 -19.43 17.46
CA ASP A 73 22.18 -18.03 17.75
C ASP A 73 21.12 -17.44 16.80
N GLN A 74 20.93 -18.04 15.62
CA GLN A 74 19.98 -17.57 14.61
C GLN A 74 18.56 -17.48 15.15
N ALA A 75 18.10 -18.49 15.89
CA ALA A 75 16.75 -18.51 16.44
C ALA A 75 16.49 -17.34 17.40
N THR A 76 17.47 -17.05 18.26
CA THR A 76 17.41 -15.91 19.20
C THR A 76 17.41 -14.57 18.46
N ALA A 77 18.24 -14.43 17.43
CA ALA A 77 18.30 -13.22 16.61
C ALA A 77 17.00 -12.97 15.84
N VAL A 78 16.42 -14.01 15.23
CA VAL A 78 15.11 -13.94 14.57
C VAL A 78 14.01 -13.53 15.56
N ALA A 79 13.98 -14.13 16.75
CA ALA A 79 12.99 -13.80 17.77
C ALA A 79 13.05 -12.32 18.22
N LYS A 80 14.26 -11.74 18.32
CA LYS A 80 14.46 -10.31 18.60
C LYS A 80 13.88 -9.42 17.50
N VAL A 81 14.18 -9.72 16.23
CA VAL A 81 13.62 -8.96 15.09
C VAL A 81 12.10 -9.04 15.08
N GLN A 82 11.54 -10.24 15.22
CA GLN A 82 10.09 -10.42 15.28
C GLN A 82 9.44 -9.66 16.44
N ALA A 83 10.12 -9.51 17.58
CA ALA A 83 9.61 -8.70 18.68
C ALA A 83 9.55 -7.21 18.34
N VAL A 84 10.52 -6.69 17.59
CA VAL A 84 10.47 -5.32 17.06
C VAL A 84 9.34 -5.17 16.04
N GLU A 85 9.20 -6.11 15.10
CA GLU A 85 8.12 -6.09 14.11
C GLU A 85 6.73 -6.08 14.77
N ARG A 86 6.52 -6.92 15.80
CA ARG A 86 5.25 -6.95 16.55
C ARG A 86 4.94 -5.61 17.22
N ARG A 87 5.94 -4.97 17.83
CA ARG A 87 5.77 -3.64 18.45
C ARG A 87 5.47 -2.58 17.40
N ALA A 88 6.24 -2.54 16.31
CA ALA A 88 6.01 -1.62 15.20
C ALA A 88 4.60 -1.76 14.60
N MET A 89 4.12 -3.00 14.45
CA MET A 89 2.76 -3.29 13.99
C MET A 89 1.69 -2.80 14.97
N ALA A 90 1.91 -2.94 16.28
CA ALA A 90 1.01 -2.40 17.31
C ALA A 90 1.01 -0.86 17.33
N ASP A 91 2.17 -0.23 17.11
CA ASP A 91 2.34 1.22 17.07
C ASP A 91 1.97 1.85 15.71
N GLN A 92 1.35 1.08 14.82
CA GLN A 92 0.91 1.55 13.51
C GLN A 92 -0.18 2.61 13.62
N LYS A 93 0.20 3.84 13.28
CA LYS A 93 -0.67 5.02 13.32
C LYS A 93 -1.16 5.41 11.93
N PRO A 94 -2.48 5.59 11.73
CA PRO A 94 -3.03 6.06 10.48
C PRO A 94 -2.61 7.51 10.21
N GLN A 95 -2.58 7.91 8.94
CA GLN A 95 -2.41 9.30 8.56
C GLN A 95 -3.59 10.15 9.06
N PRO A 96 -3.35 11.41 9.48
CA PRO A 96 -4.42 12.29 9.91
C PRO A 96 -5.50 12.46 8.83
N GLY A 97 -6.76 12.25 9.22
CA GLY A 97 -7.90 12.37 8.30
C GLY A 97 -8.14 11.14 7.41
N LEU A 98 -7.42 10.04 7.61
CA LEU A 98 -7.59 8.79 6.86
C LEU A 98 -9.06 8.32 6.85
N VAL A 99 -9.66 8.14 8.04
CA VAL A 99 -11.04 7.65 8.17
C VAL A 99 -12.02 8.59 7.47
N ARG A 100 -11.89 9.90 7.70
CA ARG A 100 -12.71 10.93 7.02
C ARG A 100 -12.61 10.84 5.50
N LEU A 101 -11.41 10.62 4.96
CA LEU A 101 -11.22 10.44 3.52
C LEU A 101 -11.92 9.15 3.05
N MET A 102 -11.78 8.06 3.78
CA MET A 102 -12.37 6.78 3.42
C MET A 102 -13.91 6.81 3.47
N ASP A 103 -14.50 7.49 4.45
CA ASP A 103 -15.94 7.77 4.51
C ASP A 103 -16.42 8.60 3.32
N TYR A 104 -15.68 9.66 2.97
CA TYR A 104 -15.99 10.49 1.82
C TYR A 104 -15.96 9.68 0.51
N LEU A 105 -14.93 8.86 0.30
CA LEU A 105 -14.83 8.02 -0.90
C LEU A 105 -15.93 6.95 -0.93
N LYS A 106 -16.30 6.39 0.23
CA LYS A 106 -17.42 5.44 0.37
C LYS A 106 -18.75 6.09 -0.02
N SER A 107 -19.04 7.30 0.47
CA SER A 107 -20.30 8.01 0.16
C SER A 107 -20.42 8.40 -1.32
N ARG A 108 -19.28 8.56 -2.01
CA ARG A 108 -19.21 8.78 -3.46
C ARG A 108 -19.27 7.49 -4.29
N GLY A 109 -19.38 6.31 -3.66
CA GLY A 109 -19.37 5.03 -4.36
C GLY A 109 -18.05 4.70 -5.05
N LEU A 110 -16.94 5.34 -4.64
CA LEU A 110 -15.63 5.13 -5.24
C LEU A 110 -15.00 3.84 -4.74
N ARG A 111 -14.51 3.06 -5.70
CA ARG A 111 -13.81 1.82 -5.42
C ARG A 111 -12.41 2.11 -4.92
N ARG A 112 -11.93 1.31 -3.99
CA ARG A 112 -10.62 1.49 -3.37
C ARG A 112 -9.86 0.19 -3.46
N ALA A 113 -8.56 0.28 -3.70
CA ALA A 113 -7.65 -0.84 -3.77
C ALA A 113 -6.33 -0.45 -3.10
N LEU A 114 -5.54 -1.46 -2.72
CA LEU A 114 -4.20 -1.26 -2.19
C LEU A 114 -3.18 -1.88 -3.14
N CYS A 115 -2.05 -1.20 -3.30
CA CYS A 115 -0.90 -1.74 -4.00
C CYS A 115 0.35 -1.26 -3.27
N THR A 116 1.00 -2.17 -2.55
CA THR A 116 2.13 -1.83 -1.70
C THR A 116 3.22 -2.90 -1.75
N ARG A 117 4.42 -2.51 -1.31
CA ARG A 117 5.55 -3.42 -1.15
C ARG A 117 5.55 -4.11 0.22
N ASN A 118 4.54 -3.89 1.06
CA ASN A 118 4.44 -4.53 2.37
C ASN A 118 3.95 -5.96 2.24
N PHE A 119 4.24 -6.76 3.27
CA PHE A 119 3.63 -8.08 3.44
C PHE A 119 2.15 -7.95 3.81
N GLU A 120 1.40 -9.04 3.69
CA GLU A 120 -0.04 -9.05 3.96
C GLU A 120 -0.37 -8.67 5.40
N THR A 121 0.36 -9.20 6.37
CA THR A 121 0.06 -9.05 7.80
C THR A 121 -0.01 -7.59 8.28
N PRO A 122 0.98 -6.71 8.01
CA PRO A 122 0.88 -5.30 8.37
C PRO A 122 -0.28 -4.55 7.68
N VAL A 123 -0.65 -4.96 6.45
CA VAL A 123 -1.77 -4.34 5.72
C VAL A 123 -3.10 -4.71 6.37
N GLN A 124 -3.29 -5.99 6.70
CA GLN A 124 -4.49 -6.47 7.37
C GLN A 124 -4.63 -5.89 8.78
N ASN A 125 -3.52 -5.76 9.51
CA ASN A 125 -3.51 -5.09 10.83
C ASN A 125 -4.00 -3.64 10.72
N LEU A 126 -3.52 -2.87 9.74
CA LEU A 126 -3.98 -1.49 9.50
C LEU A 126 -5.49 -1.45 9.23
N ILE A 127 -5.98 -2.34 8.36
CA ILE A 127 -7.38 -2.35 7.95
C ILE A 127 -8.27 -2.71 9.15
N ASN A 128 -7.95 -3.79 9.85
CA ASN A 128 -8.75 -4.28 10.97
C ASN A 128 -8.80 -3.29 12.14
N ASN A 129 -7.71 -2.57 12.40
CA ASN A 129 -7.64 -1.67 13.55
C ASN A 129 -8.18 -0.27 13.27
N HIS A 130 -8.10 0.22 12.02
CA HIS A 130 -8.33 1.64 11.72
C HIS A 130 -9.34 1.90 10.60
N LEU A 131 -9.74 0.89 9.82
CA LEU A 131 -10.55 1.05 8.61
C LEU A 131 -11.77 0.12 8.61
N ASP A 132 -12.34 -0.14 9.78
CA ASP A 132 -13.55 -0.96 9.89
C ASP A 132 -14.68 -0.43 9.00
N GLY A 133 -15.39 -1.35 8.33
CA GLY A 133 -16.44 -1.02 7.37
C GLY A 133 -15.96 -0.40 6.04
N HIS A 134 -14.65 -0.37 5.76
CA HIS A 134 -14.08 0.01 4.46
C HIS A 134 -13.50 -1.19 3.71
N ILE A 135 -13.88 -1.30 2.43
CA ILE A 135 -13.49 -2.43 1.58
C ILE A 135 -12.44 -1.95 0.57
N PHE A 136 -11.34 -2.70 0.50
CA PHE A 136 -10.28 -2.52 -0.50
C PHE A 136 -10.19 -3.78 -1.36
N LEU A 137 -10.40 -3.66 -2.66
CA LEU A 137 -10.30 -4.78 -3.60
C LEU A 137 -9.75 -4.34 -4.97
N PRO A 138 -8.65 -4.96 -5.46
CA PRO A 138 -7.82 -5.96 -4.77
C PRO A 138 -6.88 -5.30 -3.73
N ILE A 139 -6.32 -6.14 -2.86
CA ILE A 139 -5.17 -5.79 -2.02
C ILE A 139 -3.97 -6.50 -2.62
N ILE A 140 -3.03 -5.72 -3.16
CA ILE A 140 -1.79 -6.23 -3.76
C ILE A 140 -0.64 -5.92 -2.81
N THR A 141 0.01 -6.97 -2.35
CA THR A 141 1.13 -6.96 -1.42
C THR A 141 2.36 -7.59 -2.06
N ARG A 142 3.48 -7.61 -1.33
CA ARG A 142 4.76 -8.15 -1.82
C ARG A 142 4.67 -9.58 -2.33
N ASP A 143 3.88 -10.40 -1.65
CA ASP A 143 3.79 -11.84 -1.92
C ASP A 143 2.61 -12.19 -2.84
N THR A 144 1.86 -11.21 -3.33
CA THR A 144 0.81 -11.45 -4.32
C THR A 144 1.46 -12.09 -5.56
N PRO A 145 0.98 -13.26 -6.03
CA PRO A 145 1.58 -13.94 -7.17
C PRO A 145 1.62 -13.06 -8.42
N MET A 146 2.76 -13.00 -9.11
CA MET A 146 2.98 -12.18 -10.32
C MET A 146 1.94 -12.40 -11.44
N ARG A 147 1.28 -13.56 -11.46
CA ARG A 147 0.19 -13.89 -12.38
C ARG A 147 -1.05 -13.01 -12.18
N GLU A 148 -1.22 -12.44 -10.99
CA GLU A 148 -2.34 -11.57 -10.58
C GLU A 148 -1.99 -10.07 -10.68
N LEU A 149 -0.75 -9.76 -11.08
CA LEU A 149 -0.08 -8.47 -10.85
C LEU A 149 0.15 -7.53 -12.06
N PRO A 150 -0.43 -7.70 -13.28
CA PRO A 150 -0.29 -6.61 -14.22
C PRO A 150 -1.09 -5.41 -13.68
N MET A 151 -0.53 -4.20 -13.70
CA MET A 151 -1.28 -2.95 -13.47
C MET A 151 -2.57 -2.85 -14.33
N ARG A 152 -2.63 -3.63 -15.42
CA ARG A 152 -3.83 -3.85 -16.24
C ARG A 152 -4.95 -4.61 -15.50
N HIS A 153 -4.62 -5.48 -14.55
CA HIS A 153 -5.55 -6.18 -13.66
C HIS A 153 -6.17 -5.20 -12.65
N LEU A 154 -5.38 -4.38 -11.94
CA LEU A 154 -5.90 -3.25 -11.14
C LEU A 154 -6.81 -2.33 -11.96
N GLN A 155 -6.44 -2.01 -13.21
CA GLN A 155 -7.28 -1.22 -14.10
C GLN A 155 -8.56 -1.93 -14.56
N ARG A 156 -8.53 -3.24 -14.81
CA ARG A 156 -9.74 -4.01 -15.16
C ARG A 156 -10.65 -4.20 -13.96
N GLU A 157 -10.07 -4.69 -12.88
CA GLU A 157 -10.75 -4.99 -11.64
C GLU A 157 -11.33 -3.72 -11.05
N CYS A 158 -10.55 -2.66 -10.80
CA CYS A 158 -11.01 -1.42 -10.14
C CYS A 158 -11.61 -0.37 -11.09
N LEU A 159 -11.04 -0.19 -12.29
CA LEU A 159 -11.33 0.96 -13.16
C LEU A 159 -12.22 0.61 -14.37
N CYS A 160 -12.54 -0.67 -14.65
CA CYS A 160 -13.31 -1.01 -15.84
C CYS A 160 -14.03 -2.37 -15.75
N LYS A 161 -15.08 -2.46 -14.93
CA LYS A 161 -16.19 -3.35 -15.34
C LYS A 161 -16.81 -2.70 -16.57
N ARG A 162 -16.45 -3.16 -17.77
CA ARG A 162 -17.35 -2.99 -18.92
C ARG A 162 -18.66 -3.63 -18.49
N SER A 163 -19.69 -2.83 -18.32
CA SER A 163 -21.06 -3.28 -18.39
C SER A 163 -21.19 -4.06 -19.69
N ARG A 164 -21.11 -5.39 -19.61
CA ARG A 164 -21.64 -6.22 -20.68
C ARG A 164 -23.14 -6.06 -20.54
N GLY A 165 -23.72 -5.19 -21.37
CA GLY A 165 -25.14 -5.21 -21.63
C GLY A 165 -25.49 -6.63 -22.03
N ILE A 166 -26.34 -7.25 -21.22
CA ILE A 166 -27.10 -8.42 -21.65
C ILE A 166 -28.26 -7.80 -22.43
N THR A 167 -28.16 -7.85 -23.75
CA THR A 167 -29.32 -7.80 -24.64
C THR A 167 -29.86 -9.21 -24.78
#